data_AF-A0A1W1C5V3-F1
#
_entry.id   AF-A0A1W1C5V3-F1
#
_cell.length_a   1.000
_cell.length_b   1.000
_cell.length_c   1.000
_cell.angle_alpha   90.00
_cell.angle_beta   90.00
_cell.angle_gamma   90.00
#
_symmetry.space_group_name_H-M   'P 1'
#
loop_
_entity.id
_entity.type
_entity.pdbx_description
1 polymer ?
#
loop_
_entity_poly.entity_id
_entity_poly.type
_entity_poly.pdbx_seq_one_letter_code
_entity_poly.pdbx_strand_id
1 'polypeptide(L)'
;MSLKANGFEIKNIITWYKTNAMPNLTRRVLTHTTEFVIWAVKGKGWIFNYEILKELNPEKQKDGTSKQMRDLWSMPLGFSNENDIVLDPFAGSGTTPYIAQKYNRNFIAIEKEEKYIKAIEKRVAVKHKKEEQKQPLLSKKCTTNCRREEGYSTGLFNFNYQTELNEVRNLKV
;
A
#
# COMPACT_ATOMS: atom_id res chain seq x y z
N MET A 1 -12.04 16.98 6.41
CA MET A 1 -13.09 16.54 5.46
C MET A 1 -13.17 15.02 5.46
N SER A 2 -14.34 14.42 5.26
CA SER A 2 -14.54 12.96 5.24
C SER A 2 -14.26 12.36 3.85
N LEU A 3 -13.99 11.05 3.77
CA LEU A 3 -13.76 10.32 2.50
C LEU A 3 -14.94 10.51 1.52
N LYS A 4 -16.17 10.35 2.00
CA LYS A 4 -17.39 10.53 1.20
C LYS A 4 -17.52 11.96 0.63
N ALA A 5 -17.18 12.97 1.43
CA ALA A 5 -17.21 14.37 0.97
C ALA A 5 -16.21 14.65 -0.17
N ASN A 6 -15.16 13.84 -0.28
CA ASN A 6 -14.16 13.92 -1.36
C ASN A 6 -14.45 13.00 -2.54
N GLY A 7 -15.65 12.41 -2.61
CA GLY A 7 -16.08 11.54 -3.71
C GLY A 7 -15.47 10.14 -3.68
N PHE A 8 -14.94 9.69 -2.54
CA PHE A 8 -14.53 8.30 -2.37
C PHE A 8 -15.72 7.43 -1.94
N GLU A 9 -15.82 6.25 -2.54
CA GLU A 9 -16.75 5.20 -2.18
C GLU A 9 -16.05 4.14 -1.32
N ILE A 10 -16.56 3.88 -0.12
CA ILE A 10 -16.00 2.85 0.77
C ILE A 10 -16.50 1.49 0.29
N LYS A 11 -15.59 0.57 -0.05
CA LYS A 11 -15.93 -0.78 -0.49
C LYS A 11 -15.94 -1.77 0.66
N ASN A 12 -14.92 -1.72 1.52
CA ASN A 12 -14.82 -2.59 2.68
C ASN A 12 -14.20 -1.87 3.88
N ILE A 13 -14.58 -2.32 5.07
CA ILE A 13 -13.84 -2.06 6.30
C ILE A 13 -13.26 -3.40 6.72
N ILE A 14 -11.93 -3.49 6.67
CA ILE A 14 -11.20 -4.70 7.03
C ILE A 14 -10.82 -4.59 8.50
N THR A 15 -11.12 -5.63 9.26
CA THR A 15 -10.71 -5.75 10.66
C THR A 15 -9.41 -6.52 10.71
N TRP A 16 -8.33 -5.87 11.10
CA TRP A 16 -7.04 -6.52 11.30
C TRP A 16 -6.90 -6.99 12.74
N TYR A 17 -6.87 -8.31 12.94
CA TYR A 17 -6.70 -8.96 14.23
C TYR A 17 -5.23 -9.21 14.54
N LYS A 18 -4.74 -8.58 15.61
CA LYS A 18 -3.41 -8.76 16.17
C LYS A 18 -3.38 -9.98 17.07
N THR A 19 -2.76 -11.05 16.59
CA THR A 19 -2.65 -12.32 17.32
C THR A 19 -1.92 -12.20 18.66
N ASN A 20 -0.93 -11.31 18.74
CA ASN A 20 -0.12 -11.04 19.94
C ASN A 20 -0.26 -9.58 20.38
N ALA A 21 -1.48 -9.14 20.68
CA ALA A 21 -1.72 -7.78 21.19
C ALA A 21 -1.19 -7.63 22.62
N MET A 22 -0.57 -6.48 22.92
CA MET A 22 -0.12 -6.17 24.28
C MET A 22 -1.33 -6.12 25.23
N PRO A 23 -1.32 -6.89 26.33
CA PRO A 23 -2.44 -6.90 27.26
C PRO A 23 -2.59 -5.53 27.93
N ASN A 24 -3.83 -5.14 28.22
CA ASN A 24 -4.07 -3.88 28.91
C ASN A 24 -3.54 -3.94 30.34
N LEU A 25 -2.51 -3.13 30.62
CA LEU A 25 -1.80 -3.13 31.91
C LEU A 25 -2.72 -2.77 33.08
N THR A 26 -3.70 -1.89 32.85
CA THR A 26 -4.60 -1.40 33.90
C THR A 26 -5.71 -2.40 34.26
N ARG A 27 -5.94 -3.44 33.42
CA ARG A 27 -6.98 -4.50 33.59
C ARG A 27 -8.42 -3.99 33.80
N ARG A 28 -8.69 -2.72 33.48
CA ARG A 28 -10.01 -2.07 33.64
C ARG A 28 -10.84 -2.07 32.37
N VAL A 29 -10.21 -2.37 31.23
CA VAL A 29 -10.84 -2.38 29.91
C VAL A 29 -10.31 -3.55 29.09
N LEU A 30 -11.03 -3.90 28.03
CA LEU A 30 -10.64 -4.95 27.10
C LEU A 30 -9.32 -4.59 26.39
N THR A 31 -8.53 -5.60 26.08
CA THR A 31 -7.32 -5.42 25.26
C THR A 31 -7.74 -5.12 23.82
N HIS A 32 -7.24 -4.02 23.25
CA HIS A 32 -7.45 -3.71 21.85
C HIS A 32 -6.63 -4.64 20.97
N THR A 33 -7.28 -5.69 20.45
CA THR A 33 -6.67 -6.67 19.55
C THR A 33 -6.97 -6.38 18.08
N THR A 34 -7.89 -5.48 17.79
CA THR A 34 -8.32 -5.17 16.42
C THR A 34 -7.95 -3.75 15.99
N GLU A 35 -7.55 -3.62 14.74
CA GLU A 35 -7.45 -2.35 14.02
C GLU A 35 -8.39 -2.36 12.81
N PHE A 36 -8.79 -1.19 12.34
CA PHE A 36 -9.67 -1.05 11.19
C PHE A 36 -8.92 -0.42 10.03
N VAL A 37 -9.04 -1.05 8.87
CA VAL A 37 -8.50 -0.56 7.60
C VAL A 37 -9.68 -0.26 6.69
N ILE A 38 -9.82 0.99 6.29
CA ILE A 38 -10.88 1.42 5.39
C ILE A 38 -10.33 1.35 3.96
N TRP A 39 -10.93 0.48 3.14
CA TRP A 39 -10.65 0.43 1.71
C TRP A 39 -11.71 1.25 0.95
N ALA A 40 -11.27 2.37 0.39
CA ALA A 40 -12.11 3.27 -0.38
C ALA A 40 -11.51 3.52 -1.76
N VAL A 41 -12.37 3.66 -2.76
CA VAL A 41 -12.00 3.83 -4.17
C VAL A 41 -12.63 5.11 -4.71
N LYS A 42 -12.01 5.70 -5.73
CA LYS A 42 -12.53 6.89 -6.41
C LYS A 42 -12.86 6.53 -7.86
N GLY A 43 -14.10 6.78 -8.27
CA GLY A 43 -14.55 6.49 -9.64
C GLY A 43 -14.78 5.00 -9.92
N LYS A 44 -14.78 4.64 -11.22
CA LYS A 44 -15.00 3.27 -11.72
C LYS A 44 -13.67 2.66 -12.17
N GLY A 45 -13.61 1.33 -12.27
CA GLY A 45 -12.42 0.61 -12.78
C GLY A 45 -11.30 0.41 -11.76
N TRP A 46 -11.63 0.35 -10.47
CA TRP A 46 -10.63 0.02 -9.44
C TRP A 46 -10.17 -1.43 -9.57
N ILE A 47 -8.93 -1.68 -9.15
CA ILE A 47 -8.32 -3.00 -9.19
C ILE A 47 -8.73 -3.77 -7.94
N PHE A 48 -9.19 -5.00 -8.12
CA PHE A 48 -9.42 -5.95 -7.03
C PHE A 48 -8.97 -7.34 -7.47
N ASN A 49 -7.80 -7.75 -6.98
CA ASN A 49 -7.16 -9.01 -7.36
C ASN A 49 -7.80 -10.19 -6.60
N TYR A 50 -9.01 -10.58 -7.01
CA TYR A 50 -9.80 -11.61 -6.33
C TYR A 50 -9.08 -12.96 -6.21
N GLU A 51 -8.51 -13.46 -7.31
CA GLU A 51 -7.83 -14.77 -7.31
C GLU A 51 -6.61 -14.77 -6.38
N ILE A 52 -5.84 -13.68 -6.36
CA ILE A 52 -4.69 -13.53 -5.45
C ILE A 52 -5.15 -13.58 -3.99
N LEU A 53 -6.21 -12.84 -3.65
CA LEU A 53 -6.75 -12.86 -2.29
C LEU A 53 -7.29 -14.24 -1.90
N LYS A 54 -7.92 -14.96 -2.84
CA LYS A 54 -8.43 -16.32 -2.61
C LYS A 54 -7.30 -17.32 -2.37
N GLU A 55 -6.18 -17.19 -3.08
CA GLU A 55 -4.99 -18.03 -2.90
C GLU A 55 -4.26 -17.73 -1.58
N LEU A 56 -4.09 -16.45 -1.24
CA LEU A 56 -3.45 -15.99 -0.01
C LEU A 56 -4.22 -16.37 1.25
N ASN A 57 -5.53 -16.64 1.12
CA ASN A 57 -6.35 -17.04 2.26
C ASN A 57 -5.85 -18.37 2.88
N PRO A 58 -5.39 -18.39 4.14
CA PRO A 58 -4.95 -19.59 4.83
C PRO A 58 -6.11 -20.52 5.11
N GLU A 59 -7.33 -20.00 5.18
CA GLU A 59 -8.52 -20.82 5.33
C GLU A 59 -8.85 -21.50 4.02
N LYS A 60 -8.95 -22.82 4.07
CA LYS A 60 -9.47 -23.64 2.99
C LYS A 60 -10.89 -24.09 3.30
N GLN A 61 -11.62 -24.46 2.27
CA GLN A 61 -12.90 -25.13 2.40
C GLN A 61 -12.68 -26.56 2.96
N LYS A 62 -13.76 -27.23 3.38
CA LYS A 62 -13.68 -28.61 3.93
C LYS A 62 -13.16 -29.63 2.91
N ASP A 63 -13.38 -29.35 1.62
CA ASP A 63 -12.89 -30.13 0.48
C ASP A 63 -11.44 -29.80 0.10
N GLY A 64 -10.78 -28.89 0.82
CA GLY A 64 -9.40 -28.45 0.57
C GLY A 64 -9.27 -27.36 -0.49
N THR A 65 -10.36 -26.90 -1.13
CA THR A 65 -10.31 -25.86 -2.15
C THR A 65 -10.05 -24.47 -1.53
N SER A 66 -9.45 -23.56 -2.32
CA SER A 66 -9.19 -22.19 -1.88
C SER A 66 -10.49 -21.43 -1.63
N LYS A 67 -10.59 -20.79 -0.46
CA LYS A 67 -11.78 -20.07 0.00
C LYS A 67 -11.61 -18.56 -0.23
N GLN A 68 -12.70 -17.87 -0.56
CA GLN A 68 -12.70 -16.42 -0.65
C GLN A 68 -12.21 -15.77 0.65
N MET A 69 -11.36 -14.74 0.53
CA MET A 69 -10.85 -13.97 1.65
C MET A 69 -12.00 -13.24 2.36
N ARG A 70 -12.01 -13.29 3.69
CA ARG A 70 -12.98 -12.57 4.54
C ARG A 70 -12.47 -11.15 4.84
N ASP A 71 -13.23 -10.34 5.55
CA ASP A 71 -12.85 -9.00 5.99
C ASP A 71 -12.12 -8.96 7.34
N LEU A 72 -12.07 -10.08 8.08
CA LEU A 72 -11.27 -10.26 9.29
C LEU A 72 -9.92 -10.91 8.93
N TRP A 73 -8.84 -10.13 8.97
CA TRP A 73 -7.51 -10.58 8.55
C TRP A 73 -6.62 -10.76 9.77
N SER A 74 -5.81 -11.81 9.78
CA SER A 74 -4.71 -12.00 10.73
C SER A 74 -3.33 -11.88 10.05
N MET A 75 -3.30 -11.63 8.73
CA MET A 75 -2.11 -11.57 7.88
C MET A 75 -1.80 -10.14 7.40
N PRO A 76 -0.57 -9.85 6.95
CA PRO A 76 -0.24 -8.57 6.32
C PRO A 76 -0.99 -8.36 4.99
N LEU A 77 -1.39 -7.12 4.72
CA LEU A 77 -2.22 -6.74 3.58
C LEU A 77 -1.44 -6.69 2.25
N GLY A 78 -2.07 -7.09 1.13
CA GLY A 78 -1.50 -6.97 -0.22
C GLY A 78 -2.50 -6.39 -1.22
N PHE A 79 -2.41 -5.08 -1.50
CA PHE A 79 -3.34 -4.36 -2.39
C PHE A 79 -2.70 -3.73 -3.63
N SER A 80 -1.44 -4.06 -3.95
CA SER A 80 -0.72 -3.48 -5.10
C SER A 80 0.09 -4.52 -5.86
N ASN A 81 0.20 -4.30 -7.17
CA ASN A 81 1.03 -5.10 -8.07
C ASN A 81 2.45 -4.55 -8.12
N GLU A 82 3.37 -5.27 -8.76
CA GLU A 82 4.69 -4.75 -9.06
C GLU A 82 4.62 -3.49 -9.93
N ASN A 83 5.55 -2.56 -9.72
CA ASN A 83 5.64 -1.25 -10.39
C ASN A 83 4.51 -0.24 -10.08
N ASP A 84 3.45 -0.63 -9.35
CA ASP A 84 2.46 0.32 -8.85
C ASP A 84 3.11 1.35 -7.90
N ILE A 85 2.53 2.55 -7.82
CA ILE A 85 2.97 3.62 -6.92
C ILE A 85 2.16 3.55 -5.62
N VAL A 86 2.85 3.36 -4.50
CA VAL A 86 2.27 3.40 -3.15
C VAL A 86 2.49 4.77 -2.52
N LEU A 87 1.42 5.51 -2.24
CA LEU A 87 1.48 6.78 -1.52
C LEU A 87 1.24 6.54 -0.02
N ASP A 88 2.21 6.95 0.79
CA ASP A 88 2.10 7.01 2.24
C ASP A 88 2.27 8.45 2.74
N PRO A 89 1.18 9.16 3.08
CA PRO A 89 1.26 10.54 3.55
C PRO A 89 1.77 10.68 5.00
N PHE A 90 1.92 9.57 5.74
CA PHE A 90 2.35 9.53 7.14
C PHE A 90 3.32 8.38 7.36
N ALA A 91 4.45 8.43 6.65
CA ALA A 91 5.38 7.30 6.53
C ALA A 91 6.02 6.86 7.86
N GLY A 92 6.10 7.74 8.86
CA GLY A 92 6.65 7.45 10.17
C GLY A 92 8.04 6.84 10.07
N SER A 93 8.27 5.70 10.73
CA SER A 93 9.58 5.03 10.67
C SER A 93 9.94 4.40 9.31
N GLY A 94 9.05 4.43 8.32
CA GLY A 94 9.35 3.95 6.96
C GLY A 94 9.08 2.47 6.72
N THR A 95 8.03 1.91 7.29
CA THR A 95 7.64 0.51 7.00
C THR A 95 7.10 0.38 5.57
N THR A 96 6.18 1.26 5.17
CA THR A 96 5.61 1.26 3.82
C THR A 96 6.64 1.42 2.70
N PRO A 97 7.54 2.44 2.70
CA PRO A 97 8.55 2.59 1.66
C PRO A 97 9.53 1.40 1.61
N TYR A 98 9.92 0.87 2.77
CA TYR A 98 10.76 -0.33 2.86
C TYR A 98 10.11 -1.55 2.21
N ILE A 99 8.84 -1.83 2.54
CA ILE A 99 8.07 -2.94 1.98
C ILE A 99 7.83 -2.74 0.48
N ALA A 100 7.50 -1.52 0.05
CA ALA A 100 7.32 -1.20 -1.36
C ALA A 100 8.61 -1.47 -2.16
N GLN A 101 9.75 -0.97 -1.70
CA GLN A 101 11.05 -1.25 -2.33
C GLN A 101 11.38 -2.74 -2.37
N LYS A 102 11.20 -3.45 -1.24
CA LYS A 102 11.46 -4.89 -1.14
C LYS A 102 10.67 -5.68 -2.18
N TYR A 103 9.44 -5.26 -2.45
CA TYR A 103 8.53 -5.93 -3.36
C TYR A 103 8.52 -5.31 -4.78
N ASN A 104 9.49 -4.48 -5.16
CA ASN A 104 9.56 -3.88 -6.49
C ASN A 104 8.33 -3.01 -6.85
N ARG A 105 7.83 -2.26 -5.86
CA ARG A 105 6.82 -1.21 -6.03
C ARG A 105 7.50 0.15 -5.94
N ASN A 106 6.96 1.11 -6.68
CA ASN A 106 7.32 2.51 -6.52
C ASN A 106 6.60 3.06 -5.27
N PHE A 107 7.15 4.09 -4.64
CA PHE A 107 6.48 4.71 -3.50
C PHE A 107 6.74 6.21 -3.42
N ILE A 108 5.81 6.92 -2.79
CA ILE A 108 5.95 8.31 -2.35
C ILE A 108 5.65 8.30 -0.85
N ALA A 109 6.64 8.66 -0.05
CA ALA A 109 6.54 8.68 1.41
C ALA A 109 6.69 10.11 1.91
N ILE A 110 5.71 10.61 2.66
CA ILE A 110 5.71 11.95 3.25
C ILE A 110 5.80 11.80 4.77
N GLU A 111 6.70 12.57 5.37
CA GLU A 111 6.88 12.63 6.82
C GLU A 111 7.28 14.05 7.19
N LYS A 112 6.77 14.55 8.32
CA LYS A 112 7.02 15.90 8.80
C LYS A 112 8.26 15.97 9.70
N GLU A 113 8.48 14.93 10.50
CA GLU A 113 9.53 14.90 11.51
C GLU A 113 10.87 14.43 10.95
N GLU A 114 11.91 15.27 11.03
CA GLU A 114 13.23 15.02 10.44
C GLU A 114 13.90 13.72 10.97
N LYS A 115 13.66 13.39 12.25
CA LYS A 115 14.15 12.14 12.85
C LYS A 115 13.68 10.90 12.08
N TYR A 116 12.42 10.90 11.66
CA TYR A 116 11.81 9.79 10.95
C TYR A 116 12.24 9.76 9.47
N ILE A 117 12.42 10.93 8.84
CA ILE A 117 13.00 11.04 7.49
C ILE A 117 14.37 10.36 7.43
N LYS A 118 15.28 10.69 8.37
CA LYS A 118 16.60 10.05 8.46
C LYS A 118 16.52 8.54 8.67
N ALA A 119 15.50 8.06 9.40
CA ALA A 119 15.29 6.64 9.59
C ALA A 119 14.80 5.94 8.30
N ILE A 120 13.90 6.59 7.54
CA ILE A 120 13.42 6.12 6.25
C ILE A 120 14.58 6.02 5.25
N GLU A 121 15.39 7.07 5.11
CA GLU A 121 16.54 7.11 4.20
C GLU A 121 17.50 5.94 4.47
N LYS A 122 17.82 5.69 5.75
CA LYS A 122 18.67 4.57 6.16
C LYS A 122 18.06 3.21 5.80
N ARG A 123 16.74 3.04 5.94
CA ARG A 123 16.06 1.79 5.58
C ARG A 123 16.06 1.55 4.07
N VAL A 124 15.77 2.59 3.29
CA VAL A 124 15.65 2.51 1.82
C VAL A 124 17.02 2.45 1.13
N ALA A 125 18.08 2.97 1.75
CA ALA A 125 19.43 2.90 1.20
C ALA A 125 19.94 1.45 1.01
N VAL A 126 19.38 0.49 1.77
CA VAL A 126 19.72 -0.93 1.63
C VAL A 126 19.11 -1.48 0.35
N LYS A 127 19.95 -1.62 -0.69
CA LYS A 127 19.54 -2.32 -1.91
C LYS A 127 19.39 -3.80 -1.63
N HIS A 128 18.14 -4.27 -1.56
CA HIS A 128 17.85 -5.69 -1.51
C HIS A 128 18.18 -6.33 -2.87
N LYS A 129 18.90 -7.45 -2.86
CA LYS A 129 18.98 -8.32 -4.04
C LYS A 129 17.55 -8.67 -4.45
N LYS A 130 17.27 -8.68 -5.75
CA LYS A 130 16.01 -9.22 -6.27
C LYS A 130 15.90 -10.66 -5.77
N GLU A 131 15.13 -10.87 -4.71
CA GLU A 131 14.72 -12.21 -4.36
C GLU A 131 13.74 -12.62 -5.47
N GLU A 132 14.11 -13.62 -6.27
CA GLU A 132 13.16 -14.40 -7.07
C GLU A 132 12.26 -15.17 -6.10
N GLN A 133 11.46 -14.45 -5.32
CA GLN A 133 10.40 -15.03 -4.55
C GLN A 133 9.23 -15.17 -5.50
N LYS A 134 8.80 -16.42 -5.67
CA LYS A 134 7.48 -16.78 -6.15
C LYS A 134 6.43 -16.12 -5.24
N GLN A 135 6.18 -14.81 -5.39
CA GLN A 135 4.80 -14.35 -5.42
C GLN A 135 4.12 -15.22 -6.48
N PRO A 136 2.88 -15.71 -6.29
CA PRO A 136 2.17 -16.38 -7.38
C PRO A 136 2.29 -15.47 -8.60
N LEU A 137 3.07 -15.95 -9.57
CA LEU A 137 3.68 -15.10 -10.58
C LEU A 137 2.55 -14.47 -11.37
N LEU A 138 2.55 -13.13 -11.36
CA LEU A 138 1.98 -12.33 -12.41
C LEU A 138 2.62 -12.81 -13.73
N SER A 139 2.01 -13.79 -14.39
CA SER A 139 2.40 -14.17 -15.74
C SER A 139 1.16 -14.29 -16.61
N LYS A 140 0.92 -13.17 -17.29
CA LYS A 140 0.47 -13.04 -18.68
C LYS A 140 -1.03 -12.98 -18.98
N LYS A 141 -1.30 -11.86 -19.67
CA LYS A 141 -2.43 -11.46 -20.52
C LYS A 141 -3.67 -10.98 -19.76
N CYS A 142 -3.69 -9.65 -19.56
CA CYS A 142 -4.92 -8.88 -19.63
C CYS A 142 -5.68 -9.33 -20.90
N THR A 143 -6.71 -10.13 -20.71
CA THR A 143 -7.57 -10.67 -21.75
C THR A 143 -8.94 -10.04 -21.57
N THR A 144 -9.04 -8.74 -21.86
CA THR A 144 -10.28 -8.08 -22.29
C THR A 144 -10.00 -6.60 -22.57
N ASN A 145 -9.96 -6.24 -23.86
CA ASN A 145 -10.30 -4.94 -24.45
C ASN A 145 -9.96 -3.65 -23.67
N CYS A 146 -8.70 -3.47 -23.25
CA CYS A 146 -8.19 -2.12 -23.02
C CYS A 146 -7.77 -1.54 -24.38
N ARG A 147 -8.58 -0.61 -24.91
CA ARG A 147 -8.26 0.19 -26.09
C ARG A 147 -6.85 0.77 -25.94
N ARG A 148 -6.03 0.57 -26.98
CA ARG A 148 -4.80 1.33 -27.20
C ARG A 148 -5.22 2.77 -27.50
N GLU A 149 -4.77 3.70 -26.69
CA GLU A 149 -4.49 5.05 -27.17
C GLU A 149 -2.99 5.30 -27.03
N GLU A 150 -2.47 5.89 -28.10
CA GLU A 150 -1.08 5.98 -28.50
C GLU A 150 -0.29 7.01 -27.67
N GLY A 151 1.02 6.77 -27.58
CA GLY A 151 2.04 7.81 -27.41
C GLY A 151 2.24 8.30 -25.98
N TYR A 152 3.44 8.12 -25.44
CA TYR A 152 4.38 9.21 -25.07
C TYR A 152 5.73 8.56 -24.74
N SER A 153 6.78 9.09 -25.35
CA SER A 153 8.18 8.69 -25.13
C SER A 153 8.57 8.82 -23.66
N THR A 154 9.13 7.77 -23.09
CA THR A 154 9.72 7.77 -21.73
C THR A 154 10.88 8.76 -21.66
N GLY A 155 10.63 9.94 -21.10
CA GLY A 155 11.66 10.82 -20.56
C GLY A 155 11.90 10.48 -19.09
N LEU A 156 13.10 10.04 -18.75
CA LEU A 156 13.58 9.96 -17.37
C LEU A 156 13.71 11.40 -16.83
N PHE A 157 12.77 11.83 -16.00
CA PHE A 157 12.95 13.04 -15.18
C PHE A 157 13.39 12.62 -13.78
N ASN A 158 14.68 12.83 -13.49
CA ASN A 158 15.19 12.87 -12.13
C ASN A 158 14.73 14.19 -11.48
N PHE A 159 13.70 14.14 -10.64
CA PHE A 159 13.28 15.30 -9.85
C PHE A 159 14.14 15.38 -8.59
N ASN A 160 15.12 16.31 -8.59
CA ASN A 160 15.89 16.69 -7.40
C ASN A 160 15.07 17.73 -6.61
N TYR A 161 14.59 17.34 -5.43
CA TYR A 161 13.67 18.13 -4.59
C TYR A 161 14.31 19.33 -3.86
N GLN A 162 15.58 19.67 -4.14
CA GLN A 162 16.31 20.69 -3.38
C GLN A 162 16.33 22.09 -4.02
N THR A 163 15.85 22.27 -5.27
CA THR A 163 16.08 23.52 -6.03
C THR A 163 14.87 24.45 -6.23
N GLU A 164 13.64 24.06 -5.90
CA GLU A 164 12.45 24.86 -6.24
C GLU A 164 11.80 25.64 -5.07
N LEU A 165 12.41 25.67 -3.89
CA LEU A 165 11.91 26.48 -2.77
C LEU A 165 12.29 27.98 -2.86
N ASN A 166 13.10 28.38 -3.84
CA ASN A 166 13.54 29.77 -4.01
C ASN A 166 12.74 30.58 -5.05
N GLU A 167 11.91 29.95 -5.90
CA GLU A 167 11.13 30.68 -6.93
C GLU A 167 9.72 31.08 -6.47
N VAL A 168 9.17 30.45 -5.43
CA VAL A 168 7.83 30.81 -4.89
C VAL A 168 7.88 32.07 -3.99
N ARG A 169 9.07 32.65 -3.74
CA ARG A 169 9.26 33.85 -2.91
C ARG A 169 9.24 35.19 -3.66
N ASN A 170 9.06 35.20 -4.98
CA ASN A 170 9.11 36.44 -5.78
C ASN A 170 7.81 36.83 -6.53
N LEU A 171 6.68 36.21 -6.21
CA LEU A 171 5.38 36.78 -6.61
C LEU A 171 4.96 37.82 -5.56
N LYS A 172 5.37 39.07 -5.82
CA LYS A 172 4.89 40.27 -5.13
C LYS A 172 3.43 40.56 -5.54
N VAL A 173 2.61 40.80 -4.51
CA VAL A 173 1.29 41.48 -4.45
C VAL A 173 0.16 40.85 -5.27
#